data_AF-A0A7V6H3E2-F1
#
_entry.id   AF-A0A7V6H3E2-F1
#
_cell.length_a   1.000
_cell.length_b   1.000
_cell.length_c   1.000
_cell.angle_alpha   90.00
_cell.angle_beta   90.00
_cell.angle_gamma   90.00
#
_symmetry.space_group_name_H-M   'P 1'
#
loop_
_entity.id
_entity.type
_entity.pdbx_description
1 polymer ?
#
loop_
_entity_poly.entity_id
_entity_poly.type
_entity_poly.pdbx_seq_one_letter_code
_entity_poly.pdbx_strand_id
1 'polypeptide(L)'
;MQNKEQKLIYKPYAKGKAFTKQLTRRAARLLLLTLITAVFYLFTGQLLVITEGILRFVLSAIVLVLVMGFFYYEGAVHGEEDVALGEIVLSRSSEGMKSTEDEEANCYNSLKGLVSVAVGILPFFIMAVIFAIITQKQVYKLGVLPSWLTAFQRHRDIEIALNYYNQGVSMGLEGALRIVIRMLLFPFVHFFGADNASNMFLMEKLSPLLICVVPLSYAVGYLSGPKRRAKVHGDIDTGKKRQRVKTLREIKKRRQGSEGNRIV
;
A
#
# COMPACT_ATOMS: atom_id res chain seq x y z
N MET A 1 26.55 -15.29 12.89
CA MET A 1 26.61 -13.91 12.35
C MET A 1 26.17 -12.95 13.44
N GLN A 2 27.08 -12.25 14.11
CA GLN A 2 26.71 -11.25 15.10
C GLN A 2 26.00 -10.09 14.40
N ASN A 3 24.73 -9.92 14.70
CA ASN A 3 23.90 -8.81 14.22
C ASN A 3 24.46 -7.53 14.84
N LYS A 4 25.44 -6.89 14.16
CA LYS A 4 25.95 -5.59 14.56
C LYS A 4 24.78 -4.62 14.44
N GLU A 5 24.20 -4.25 15.58
CA GLU A 5 23.16 -3.24 15.64
C GLU A 5 23.60 -2.03 14.82
N GLN A 6 22.84 -1.75 13.76
CA GLN A 6 23.15 -0.65 12.87
C GLN A 6 23.02 0.65 13.66
N LYS A 7 24.12 1.40 13.72
CA LYS A 7 24.19 2.66 14.46
C LYS A 7 23.23 3.67 13.84
N LEU A 8 22.18 4.08 14.53
CA LEU A 8 21.27 5.12 14.04
C LEU A 8 21.86 6.51 14.34
N ILE A 9 21.96 7.38 13.35
CA ILE A 9 22.46 8.75 13.51
C ILE A 9 21.39 9.74 13.02
N TYR A 10 20.73 10.41 13.96
CA TYR A 10 19.73 11.43 13.65
C TYR A 10 20.40 12.79 13.41
N LYS A 11 20.05 13.43 12.29
CA LYS A 11 20.44 14.81 11.99
C LYS A 11 19.23 15.73 12.16
N PRO A 12 19.45 17.01 12.52
CA PRO A 12 18.36 17.99 12.53
C PRO A 12 17.88 18.21 11.08
N TYR A 13 16.57 18.40 10.93
CA TYR A 13 15.90 18.66 9.64
C TYR A 13 14.79 19.70 9.84
N ALA A 14 14.52 20.50 8.81
CA ALA A 14 13.39 21.43 8.79
C ALA A 14 12.04 20.68 8.74
N LYS A 15 10.99 21.20 9.40
CA LYS A 15 9.66 20.59 9.40
C LYS A 15 8.75 21.29 8.38
N GLY A 16 8.01 20.49 7.61
CA GLY A 16 7.09 20.99 6.60
C GLY A 16 5.64 21.08 7.06
N LYS A 17 4.78 21.57 6.16
CA LYS A 17 3.32 21.62 6.34
C LYS A 17 2.68 20.30 5.93
N ALA A 18 1.54 19.97 6.54
CA ALA A 18 0.78 18.75 6.22
C ALA A 18 0.11 18.83 4.84
N PHE A 19 -0.31 20.04 4.42
CA PHE A 19 -0.92 20.28 3.11
C PHE A 19 0.07 20.98 2.18
N THR A 20 0.37 20.34 1.05
CA THR A 20 1.25 20.90 0.02
C THR A 20 0.69 20.62 -1.37
N LYS A 21 1.14 21.38 -2.38
CA LYS A 21 0.76 21.15 -3.78
C LYS A 21 1.17 19.76 -4.28
N GLN A 22 2.20 19.15 -3.70
CA GLN A 22 2.64 17.79 -4.02
C GLN A 22 1.70 16.70 -3.48
N LEU A 23 0.81 17.04 -2.54
CA LEU A 23 -0.16 16.13 -1.95
C LEU A 23 -1.07 15.51 -3.01
N THR A 24 -1.56 16.32 -3.97
CA THR A 24 -2.48 15.86 -5.01
C THR A 24 -1.83 14.81 -5.91
N ARG A 25 -0.56 15.02 -6.29
CA ARG A 25 0.21 14.07 -7.09
C ARG A 25 0.46 12.76 -6.33
N ARG A 26 0.76 12.83 -5.04
CA ARG A 26 0.93 11.63 -4.18
C ARG A 26 -0.39 10.88 -3.99
N ALA A 27 -1.47 11.60 -3.71
CA ALA A 27 -2.80 11.03 -3.59
C ALA A 27 -3.27 10.35 -4.87
N ALA A 28 -3.04 10.96 -6.04
CA ALA A 28 -3.35 10.35 -7.34
C ALA A 28 -2.55 9.08 -7.59
N ARG A 29 -1.26 9.05 -7.21
CA ARG A 29 -0.44 7.83 -7.26
C ARG A 29 -0.98 6.74 -6.35
N LEU A 30 -1.35 7.07 -5.11
CA LEU A 30 -1.93 6.12 -4.16
C LEU A 30 -3.25 5.55 -4.65
N LEU A 31 -4.13 6.39 -5.21
CA LEU A 31 -5.38 5.98 -5.84
C LEU A 31 -5.11 4.96 -6.95
N LEU A 32 -4.19 5.29 -7.86
CA LEU A 32 -3.82 4.41 -8.97
C LEU A 32 -3.23 3.09 -8.47
N LEU A 33 -2.37 3.15 -7.45
CA LEU A 33 -1.79 1.95 -6.83
C LEU A 33 -2.86 1.07 -6.20
N THR A 34 -3.85 1.66 -5.51
CA THR A 34 -5.01 0.93 -4.97
C THR A 34 -5.83 0.27 -6.08
N LEU A 35 -6.02 0.95 -7.22
CA LEU A 35 -6.71 0.38 -8.36
C LEU A 35 -5.93 -0.81 -8.97
N ILE A 36 -4.61 -0.70 -9.09
CA ILE A 36 -3.75 -1.82 -9.52
C ILE A 36 -3.87 -3.00 -8.55
N THR A 37 -3.89 -2.76 -7.24
CA THR A 37 -4.08 -3.85 -6.27
C THR A 37 -5.43 -4.55 -6.40
N ALA A 38 -6.49 -3.83 -6.78
CA ALA A 38 -7.78 -4.45 -7.06
C ALA A 38 -7.68 -5.48 -8.19
N VAL A 39 -6.96 -5.13 -9.27
CA VAL A 39 -6.70 -6.05 -10.39
C VAL A 39 -5.83 -7.23 -9.95
N PHE A 40 -4.80 -6.99 -9.13
CA PHE A 40 -3.97 -8.06 -8.58
C PHE A 40 -4.76 -9.05 -7.70
N TYR A 41 -5.69 -8.55 -6.89
CA TYR A 41 -6.57 -9.38 -6.08
C TYR A 41 -7.52 -10.25 -6.90
N LEU A 42 -7.94 -9.80 -8.08
CA LEU A 42 -8.69 -10.63 -9.02
C LEU A 42 -7.89 -11.89 -9.40
N PHE A 43 -6.64 -11.72 -9.85
CA PHE A 43 -5.79 -12.86 -10.24
C PHE A 43 -5.49 -13.78 -9.06
N THR A 44 -5.17 -13.20 -7.91
CA THR A 44 -4.93 -13.97 -6.68
C THR A 44 -6.17 -14.77 -6.30
N GLY A 45 -7.36 -14.18 -6.46
CA GLY A 45 -8.61 -14.83 -6.17
C GLY A 45 -8.89 -16.06 -7.02
N GLN A 46 -8.60 -16.00 -8.31
CA GLN A 46 -8.74 -17.16 -9.20
C GLN A 46 -7.78 -18.30 -8.80
N LEU A 47 -6.55 -17.97 -8.41
CA LEU A 47 -5.58 -18.96 -7.94
C LEU A 47 -6.02 -19.63 -6.62
N LEU A 48 -6.65 -18.87 -5.75
CA LEU A 48 -7.12 -19.32 -4.44
C LEU A 48 -8.33 -20.26 -4.51
N VAL A 49 -9.16 -20.18 -5.57
CA VAL A 49 -10.34 -21.05 -5.77
C VAL A 49 -10.00 -22.54 -5.83
N ILE A 50 -8.77 -22.90 -6.20
CA ILE A 50 -8.32 -24.30 -6.33
C ILE A 50 -7.92 -24.90 -4.96
N THR A 51 -7.74 -24.06 -3.93
CA THR A 51 -7.16 -24.47 -2.64
C THR A 51 -8.22 -24.76 -1.58
N GLU A 52 -7.96 -25.79 -0.75
CA GLU A 52 -8.75 -26.17 0.43
C GLU A 52 -8.79 -25.05 1.49
N GLY A 53 -9.86 -25.00 2.29
CA GLY A 53 -10.26 -23.82 3.08
C GLY A 53 -9.18 -23.17 3.96
N ILE A 54 -8.40 -23.96 4.72
CA ILE A 54 -7.35 -23.43 5.61
C ILE A 54 -6.17 -22.87 4.81
N LEU A 55 -5.74 -23.58 3.76
CA LEU A 55 -4.65 -23.14 2.90
C LEU A 55 -5.02 -21.84 2.17
N ARG A 56 -6.28 -21.73 1.75
CA ARG A 56 -6.84 -20.52 1.14
C ARG A 56 -6.76 -19.33 2.08
N PHE A 57 -7.15 -19.52 3.34
CA PHE A 57 -7.08 -18.49 4.37
C PHE A 57 -5.63 -18.01 4.60
N VAL A 58 -4.69 -18.95 4.78
CA VAL A 58 -3.28 -18.62 5.01
C VAL A 58 -2.69 -17.88 3.82
N LEU A 59 -2.95 -18.35 2.59
CA LEU A 59 -2.42 -17.72 1.39
C LEU A 59 -3.02 -16.33 1.16
N SER A 60 -4.31 -16.12 1.46
CA SER A 60 -4.96 -14.80 1.42
C SER A 60 -4.33 -13.84 2.42
N ALA A 61 -4.02 -14.31 3.64
CA ALA A 61 -3.32 -13.52 4.64
C ALA A 61 -1.89 -13.16 4.20
N ILE A 62 -1.15 -14.09 3.60
CA ILE A 62 0.19 -13.82 3.06
C ILE A 62 0.12 -12.74 1.99
N VAL A 63 -0.83 -12.84 1.05
CA VAL A 63 -1.01 -11.84 -0.02
C VAL A 63 -1.34 -10.47 0.58
N LEU A 64 -2.24 -10.42 1.55
CA LEU A 64 -2.56 -9.17 2.25
C LEU A 64 -1.32 -8.55 2.90
N VAL A 65 -0.53 -9.36 3.62
CA VAL A 65 0.71 -8.91 4.27
C VAL A 65 1.75 -8.43 3.26
N LEU A 66 1.91 -9.12 2.13
CA LEU A 66 2.83 -8.71 1.07
C LEU A 66 2.43 -7.36 0.45
N VAL A 67 1.15 -7.17 0.15
CA VAL A 67 0.66 -5.89 -0.39
C VAL A 67 0.78 -4.78 0.65
N MET A 68 0.45 -5.04 1.91
CA MET A 68 0.69 -4.09 3.01
C MET A 68 2.18 -3.77 3.15
N GLY A 69 3.06 -4.76 3.03
CA GLY A 69 4.51 -4.57 3.06
C GLY A 69 5.01 -3.70 1.91
N PHE A 70 4.44 -3.84 0.71
CA PHE A 70 4.74 -3.00 -0.43
C PHE A 70 4.33 -1.53 -0.18
N PHE A 71 3.09 -1.30 0.27
CA PHE A 71 2.61 0.05 0.61
C PHE A 71 3.43 0.68 1.75
N TYR A 72 3.77 -0.11 2.77
CA TYR A 72 4.65 0.32 3.85
C TYR A 72 6.04 0.73 3.33
N TYR A 73 6.62 -0.06 2.41
CA TYR A 73 7.92 0.26 1.83
C TYR A 73 7.89 1.56 1.02
N GLU A 74 6.90 1.73 0.15
CA GLU A 74 6.65 2.97 -0.61
C GLU A 74 6.50 4.19 0.32
N GLY A 75 5.70 4.05 1.39
CA GLY A 75 5.55 5.10 2.40
C GLY A 75 6.87 5.44 3.06
N ALA A 76 7.66 4.44 3.43
CA ALA A 76 8.94 4.62 4.09
C ALA A 76 10.00 5.29 3.19
N VAL A 77 10.00 5.00 1.88
CA VAL A 77 10.88 5.68 0.91
C VAL A 77 10.52 7.17 0.86
N HIS A 78 9.24 7.49 0.70
CA HIS A 78 8.80 8.88 0.62
C HIS A 78 9.00 9.66 1.93
N GLY A 79 8.84 9.01 3.08
CA GLY A 79 9.18 9.60 4.37
C GLY A 79 10.69 9.89 4.49
N GLU A 80 11.55 9.00 3.98
CA GLU A 80 13.00 9.21 3.95
C GLU A 80 13.39 10.39 3.04
N GLU A 81 12.80 10.48 1.85
CA GLU A 81 13.01 11.57 0.89
C GLU A 81 12.64 12.94 1.50
N ASP A 82 11.49 13.04 2.17
CA ASP A 82 11.02 14.28 2.79
C ASP A 82 11.92 14.73 3.96
N VAL A 83 12.50 13.78 4.71
CA VAL A 83 13.48 14.09 5.76
C VAL A 83 14.80 14.53 5.13
N ALA A 84 15.24 13.87 4.06
CA ALA A 84 16.45 14.26 3.33
C ALA A 84 16.33 15.68 2.74
N LEU A 85 15.16 16.05 2.20
CA LEU A 85 14.86 17.42 1.78
C LEU A 85 14.95 18.40 2.96
N GLY A 86 14.39 18.03 4.13
CA GLY A 86 14.49 18.85 5.34
C GLY A 86 15.93 19.06 5.84
N GLU A 87 16.81 18.07 5.66
CA GLU A 87 18.25 18.24 5.95
C GLU A 87 18.93 19.23 4.99
N ILE A 88 18.58 19.18 3.70
CA ILE A 88 19.15 20.06 2.67
C ILE A 88 18.67 21.50 2.85
N VAL A 89 17.38 21.69 3.15
CA VAL A 89 16.80 23.02 3.43
C VAL A 89 17.48 23.64 4.65
N LEU A 90 17.66 22.85 5.72
CA LEU A 90 18.34 23.33 6.92
C LEU A 90 19.81 23.68 6.66
N SER A 91 20.55 22.87 5.88
CA SER A 91 21.95 23.16 5.55
C SER A 91 22.07 24.45 4.74
N ARG A 92 21.22 24.65 3.74
CA ARG A 92 21.19 25.89 2.93
C ARG A 92 20.84 27.12 3.78
N SER A 93 19.88 26.98 4.68
CA SER A 93 19.51 28.06 5.62
C SER A 93 20.68 28.44 6.53
N SER A 94 21.44 27.45 7.02
CA SER A 94 22.65 27.70 7.81
C SER A 94 23.81 28.35 7.02
N GLU A 95 23.80 28.21 5.70
CA GLU A 95 24.75 28.85 4.77
C GLU A 95 24.29 30.27 4.35
N GLY A 96 23.17 30.77 4.89
CA GLY A 96 22.63 32.10 4.59
C GLY A 96 21.84 32.19 3.28
N MET A 97 21.57 31.05 2.63
CA MET A 97 20.75 30.98 1.42
C MET A 97 19.26 31.00 1.78
N LYS A 98 18.49 31.93 1.20
CA LYS A 98 17.03 31.96 1.38
C LYS A 98 16.40 30.74 0.70
N SER A 99 15.79 29.86 1.49
CA SER A 99 14.97 28.76 0.97
C SER A 99 13.60 29.28 0.51
N THR A 100 13.09 28.74 -0.59
CA THR A 100 11.73 29.05 -1.08
C THR A 100 10.71 28.46 -0.11
N GLU A 101 9.64 29.19 0.23
CA GLU A 101 8.57 28.72 1.14
C GLU A 101 7.96 27.36 0.72
N ASP A 102 7.92 27.09 -0.59
CA ASP A 102 7.47 25.82 -1.15
C ASP A 102 8.41 24.64 -0.81
N GLU A 103 9.73 24.86 -0.76
CA GLU A 103 10.69 23.82 -0.40
C GLU A 103 10.57 23.46 1.09
N GLU A 104 10.42 24.47 1.95
CA GLU A 104 10.22 24.28 3.39
C GLU A 104 8.90 23.57 3.68
N ALA A 105 7.81 23.95 3.00
CA ALA A 105 6.53 23.27 3.14
C ALA A 105 6.59 21.79 2.73
N ASN A 106 7.45 21.44 1.77
CA ASN A 106 7.62 20.07 1.29
C ASN A 106 8.42 19.16 2.24
N CYS A 107 9.07 19.71 3.26
CA CYS A 107 9.79 18.93 4.26
C CYS A 107 8.88 17.96 5.06
N TYR A 108 9.51 17.05 5.80
CA TYR A 108 8.83 16.00 6.54
C TYR A 108 7.85 16.54 7.60
N ASN A 109 6.68 15.92 7.66
CA ASN A 109 5.69 16.09 8.73
C ASN A 109 4.93 14.78 8.89
N SER A 110 4.84 14.26 10.13
CA SER A 110 4.21 12.97 10.43
C SER A 110 2.79 12.82 9.87
N LEU A 111 2.01 13.91 9.81
CA LEU A 111 0.63 13.88 9.33
C LEU A 111 0.52 13.82 7.80
N LYS A 112 1.58 14.17 7.06
CA LYS A 112 1.55 14.23 5.59
C LYS A 112 1.25 12.88 4.96
N GLY A 113 1.81 11.81 5.53
CA GLY A 113 1.51 10.43 5.11
C GLY A 113 0.04 10.08 5.29
N LEU A 114 -0.55 10.37 6.46
CA LEU A 114 -1.96 10.11 6.74
C LEU A 114 -2.88 10.92 5.81
N VAL A 115 -2.61 12.22 5.64
CA VAL A 115 -3.41 13.09 4.77
C VAL A 115 -3.34 12.61 3.31
N SER A 116 -2.16 12.18 2.84
CA SER A 116 -2.02 11.65 1.47
C SER A 116 -2.84 10.39 1.22
N VAL A 117 -2.90 9.49 2.21
CA VAL A 117 -3.73 8.29 2.17
C VAL A 117 -5.21 8.65 2.23
N ALA A 118 -5.61 9.53 3.14
CA ALA A 118 -6.99 9.97 3.29
C ALA A 118 -7.54 10.57 1.98
N VAL A 119 -6.77 11.45 1.33
CA VAL A 119 -7.16 12.07 0.05
C VAL A 119 -7.15 11.04 -1.09
N GLY A 120 -6.15 10.15 -1.14
CA GLY A 120 -6.05 9.13 -2.21
C GLY A 120 -7.15 8.08 -2.16
N ILE A 121 -7.60 7.70 -0.96
CA ILE A 121 -8.62 6.66 -0.77
C ILE A 121 -10.05 7.19 -0.72
N LEU A 122 -10.22 8.51 -0.51
CA LEU A 122 -11.50 9.19 -0.41
C LEU A 122 -12.55 8.73 -1.45
N PRO A 123 -12.26 8.65 -2.76
CA PRO A 123 -13.27 8.23 -3.74
C PRO A 123 -13.75 6.80 -3.51
N PHE A 124 -12.85 5.85 -3.21
CA PHE A 124 -13.23 4.47 -2.92
C PHE A 124 -13.97 4.35 -1.58
N PHE A 125 -13.56 5.13 -0.58
CA PHE A 125 -14.23 5.17 0.72
C PHE A 125 -15.67 5.66 0.61
N ILE A 126 -15.92 6.76 -0.10
CA ILE A 126 -17.27 7.30 -0.33
C ILE A 126 -18.14 6.26 -1.04
N MET A 127 -17.63 5.65 -2.11
CA MET A 127 -18.36 4.62 -2.84
C MET A 127 -18.65 3.39 -1.96
N ALA A 128 -17.70 2.97 -1.13
CA ALA A 128 -17.88 1.85 -0.21
C ALA A 128 -18.93 2.15 0.87
N VAL A 129 -18.96 3.37 1.40
CA VAL A 129 -20.01 3.81 2.35
C VAL A 129 -21.38 3.74 1.68
N ILE A 130 -21.52 4.26 0.46
CA ILE A 130 -22.78 4.20 -0.29
C ILE A 130 -23.24 2.74 -0.46
N PHE A 131 -22.35 1.85 -0.89
CA PHE A 131 -22.71 0.44 -1.04
C PHE A 131 -22.97 -0.27 0.27
N ALA A 132 -22.24 0.03 1.35
CA ALA A 132 -22.49 -0.54 2.67
C ALA A 132 -23.89 -0.18 3.20
N ILE A 133 -24.42 1.01 2.85
CA ILE A 133 -25.78 1.44 3.21
C ILE A 133 -26.84 0.72 2.36
N ILE A 134 -26.59 0.56 1.06
CA ILE A 134 -27.54 -0.05 0.11
C ILE A 134 -27.54 -1.58 0.21
N THR A 135 -26.46 -2.19 0.71
CA THR A 135 -26.30 -3.65 0.79
C THR A 135 -27.46 -4.29 1.56
N GLN A 136 -28.08 -5.27 0.91
CA GLN A 136 -29.08 -6.16 1.51
C GLN A 136 -28.49 -7.54 1.66
N LYS A 137 -28.97 -8.31 2.66
CA LYS A 137 -28.55 -9.69 2.85
C LYS A 137 -28.84 -10.48 1.57
N GLN A 138 -27.81 -11.11 1.02
CA GLN A 138 -27.96 -12.00 -0.13
C GLN A 138 -28.72 -13.24 0.35
N VAL A 139 -30.05 -13.22 0.23
CA VAL A 139 -30.87 -14.40 0.37
C VAL A 139 -30.83 -15.10 -0.98
N TYR A 140 -30.53 -16.39 -1.00
CA TYR A 140 -30.64 -17.20 -2.21
C TYR A 140 -32.05 -17.07 -2.76
N LYS A 141 -32.22 -16.22 -3.78
CA LYS A 141 -33.35 -16.30 -4.69
C LYS A 141 -32.96 -17.34 -5.73
N LEU A 142 -33.90 -18.23 -6.06
CA LEU A 142 -33.71 -19.23 -7.12
C LEU A 142 -33.14 -18.53 -8.36
N GLY A 143 -32.05 -19.11 -8.90
CA GLY A 143 -31.19 -18.47 -9.88
C GLY A 143 -31.90 -18.05 -11.17
N VAL A 144 -31.32 -17.05 -11.82
CA VAL A 144 -31.68 -16.61 -13.18
C VAL A 144 -31.54 -17.76 -14.15
N LEU A 145 -32.47 -17.80 -15.09
CA LEU A 145 -32.57 -18.83 -16.10
C LEU A 145 -31.32 -18.85 -17.01
N PRO A 146 -30.65 -20.02 -17.22
CA PRO A 146 -29.54 -20.12 -18.15
C PRO A 146 -29.91 -19.71 -19.58
N SER A 147 -28.99 -19.09 -20.31
CA SER A 147 -29.25 -18.59 -21.67
C SER A 147 -29.67 -19.68 -22.67
N TRP A 148 -29.27 -20.94 -22.48
CA TRP A 148 -29.71 -22.07 -23.30
C TRP A 148 -31.17 -22.46 -23.07
N LEU A 149 -31.72 -22.10 -21.91
CA LEU A 149 -33.10 -22.36 -21.53
C LEU A 149 -34.06 -21.29 -22.07
N THR A 150 -33.52 -20.17 -22.59
CA THR A 150 -34.31 -19.15 -23.32
C THR A 150 -34.91 -19.69 -24.62
N ALA A 151 -34.29 -20.70 -25.24
CA ALA A 151 -34.84 -21.37 -26.43
C ALA A 151 -36.21 -22.04 -26.18
N PHE A 152 -36.49 -22.43 -24.93
CA PHE A 152 -37.75 -23.02 -24.51
C PHE A 152 -38.84 -21.99 -24.15
N GLN A 153 -38.51 -20.69 -24.09
CA GLN A 153 -39.50 -19.61 -23.85
C GLN A 153 -40.54 -19.50 -24.98
N ARG A 154 -40.29 -20.07 -26.16
CA ARG A 154 -41.27 -20.12 -27.26
C ARG A 154 -42.46 -21.04 -26.99
N HIS A 155 -42.36 -21.95 -26.02
CA HIS A 155 -43.49 -22.79 -25.61
C HIS A 155 -44.28 -22.08 -24.53
N ARG A 156 -45.54 -21.74 -24.85
CA ARG A 156 -46.46 -20.93 -24.01
C ARG A 156 -46.62 -21.45 -22.58
N ASP A 157 -46.49 -22.77 -22.39
CA ASP A 157 -46.65 -23.45 -21.09
C ASP A 157 -45.42 -23.30 -20.19
N ILE A 158 -44.25 -23.06 -20.78
CA ILE A 158 -42.95 -22.91 -20.10
C ILE A 158 -42.59 -21.42 -19.96
N GLU A 159 -43.10 -20.58 -20.86
CA GLU A 159 -42.90 -19.13 -20.88
C GLU A 159 -43.26 -18.45 -19.56
N ILE A 160 -44.40 -18.79 -18.96
CA ILE A 160 -44.90 -18.15 -17.72
C ILE A 160 -43.98 -18.46 -16.52
N ALA A 161 -43.50 -19.70 -16.42
CA ALA A 161 -42.58 -20.10 -15.36
C ALA A 161 -41.19 -19.47 -15.55
N LEU A 162 -40.71 -19.36 -16.79
CA LEU A 162 -39.40 -18.80 -17.12
C LEU A 162 -39.34 -17.28 -17.01
N ASN A 163 -40.41 -16.57 -17.36
CA ASN A 163 -40.48 -15.11 -17.22
C ASN A 163 -40.42 -14.66 -15.75
N TYR A 164 -40.85 -15.53 -14.83
CA TYR A 164 -40.72 -15.28 -13.38
C TYR A 164 -39.25 -15.23 -12.90
N TYR A 165 -38.33 -15.87 -13.65
CA TYR A 165 -36.90 -15.91 -13.35
C TYR A 165 -36.07 -14.90 -14.17
N ASN A 166 -36.70 -14.14 -15.05
CA ASN A 166 -36.00 -13.24 -15.96
C ASN A 166 -35.83 -11.84 -15.34
N GLN A 167 -34.82 -11.68 -14.48
CA GLN A 167 -34.31 -10.35 -14.13
C GLN A 167 -33.03 -10.10 -14.94
N GLY A 168 -33.20 -9.55 -16.13
CA GLY A 168 -32.10 -8.97 -16.89
C GLY A 168 -31.59 -7.73 -16.17
N VAL A 169 -30.61 -7.89 -15.28
CA VAL A 169 -29.92 -6.75 -14.68
C VAL A 169 -28.95 -6.21 -15.74
N SER A 170 -29.32 -5.12 -16.40
CA SER A 170 -28.40 -4.38 -17.27
C SER A 170 -27.19 -3.92 -16.46
N MET A 171 -25.98 -4.20 -16.94
CA MET A 171 -24.72 -3.77 -16.32
C MET A 171 -24.58 -2.24 -16.40
N GLY A 172 -25.18 -1.53 -15.45
CA GLY A 172 -25.06 -0.08 -15.32
C GLY A 172 -23.74 0.36 -14.68
N LEU A 173 -23.52 1.67 -14.61
CA LEU A 173 -22.35 2.28 -13.94
C LEU A 173 -22.24 1.83 -12.47
N GLU A 174 -23.36 1.61 -11.80
CA GLU A 174 -23.42 1.02 -10.46
C GLU A 174 -22.75 -0.37 -10.40
N GLY A 175 -23.03 -1.23 -11.38
CA GLY A 175 -22.45 -2.57 -11.45
C GLY A 175 -20.94 -2.53 -11.62
N ALA A 176 -20.43 -1.65 -12.48
CA ALA A 176 -18.99 -1.47 -12.68
C ALA A 176 -18.29 -1.00 -11.39
N LEU A 177 -18.84 0.00 -10.71
CA LEU A 177 -18.29 0.48 -9.43
C LEU A 177 -18.33 -0.59 -8.33
N ARG A 178 -19.42 -1.36 -8.26
CA ARG A 178 -19.57 -2.46 -7.31
C ARG A 178 -18.55 -3.56 -7.54
N ILE A 179 -18.21 -3.86 -8.79
CA ILE A 179 -17.14 -4.79 -9.13
C ILE A 179 -15.79 -4.29 -8.60
N VAL A 180 -15.44 -3.01 -8.82
CA VAL A 180 -14.16 -2.46 -8.34
C VAL A 180 -14.04 -2.60 -6.82
N ILE A 181 -15.10 -2.26 -6.08
CA ILE A 181 -15.11 -2.41 -4.61
C ILE A 181 -15.04 -3.88 -4.20
N ARG A 182 -15.75 -4.79 -4.87
CA ARG A 182 -15.64 -6.22 -4.59
C ARG A 182 -14.26 -6.79 -4.88
N MET A 183 -13.57 -6.30 -5.91
CA MET A 183 -12.18 -6.68 -6.18
C MET A 183 -11.26 -6.28 -5.02
N LEU A 184 -11.45 -5.07 -4.46
CA LEU A 184 -10.69 -4.61 -3.28
C LEU A 184 -11.00 -5.42 -2.02
N LEU A 185 -12.23 -5.91 -1.87
CA LEU A 185 -12.65 -6.73 -0.73
C LEU A 185 -12.31 -8.22 -0.88
N PHE A 186 -11.95 -8.66 -2.09
CA PHE A 186 -11.72 -10.06 -2.41
C PHE A 186 -10.80 -10.81 -1.42
N PRO A 187 -9.61 -10.29 -1.03
CA PRO A 187 -8.77 -10.98 -0.06
C PRO A 187 -9.45 -11.18 1.30
N PHE A 188 -10.40 -10.31 1.67
CA PHE A 188 -11.14 -10.41 2.92
C PHE A 188 -12.27 -11.45 2.88
N VAL A 189 -12.76 -11.82 1.70
CA VAL A 189 -13.87 -12.78 1.53
C VAL A 189 -13.58 -14.10 2.25
N HIS A 190 -12.33 -14.57 2.17
CA HIS A 190 -11.90 -15.81 2.80
C HIS A 190 -11.85 -15.76 4.33
N PHE A 191 -11.77 -14.57 4.93
CA PHE A 191 -11.80 -14.40 6.39
C PHE A 191 -13.21 -14.46 6.96
N PHE A 192 -14.20 -14.03 6.19
CA PHE A 192 -15.61 -14.04 6.61
C PHE A 192 -16.34 -15.35 6.25
N GLY A 193 -15.74 -16.18 5.39
CA GLY A 193 -16.31 -17.46 4.96
C GLY A 193 -17.34 -17.25 3.85
N ALA A 194 -17.03 -17.74 2.66
CA ALA A 194 -17.85 -17.54 1.46
C ALA A 194 -19.26 -18.18 1.60
N ASP A 195 -19.36 -19.26 2.38
CA ASP A 195 -20.58 -20.07 2.47
C ASP A 195 -21.62 -19.51 3.45
N ASN A 196 -21.25 -18.49 4.24
CA ASN A 196 -22.11 -17.89 5.26
C ASN A 196 -22.64 -16.52 4.81
N ALA A 197 -23.88 -16.49 4.31
CA ALA A 197 -24.53 -15.27 3.83
C ALA A 197 -24.60 -14.14 4.89
N SER A 198 -24.72 -14.48 6.18
CA SER A 198 -24.69 -13.50 7.28
C SER A 198 -23.32 -12.84 7.45
N ASN A 199 -22.23 -13.61 7.27
CA ASN A 199 -20.87 -13.09 7.40
C ASN A 199 -20.46 -12.27 6.18
N MET A 200 -20.90 -12.68 4.98
CA MET A 200 -20.74 -11.89 3.76
C MET A 200 -21.46 -10.54 3.86
N PHE A 201 -22.67 -10.51 4.42
CA PHE A 201 -23.37 -9.26 4.69
C PHE A 201 -22.61 -8.35 5.67
N LEU A 202 -22.04 -8.94 6.72
CA LEU A 202 -21.22 -8.20 7.68
C LEU A 202 -19.94 -7.64 7.03
N MET A 203 -19.30 -8.42 6.17
CA MET A 203 -18.14 -7.97 5.38
C MET A 203 -18.49 -6.79 4.47
N GLU A 204 -19.62 -6.86 3.75
CA GLU A 204 -20.06 -5.76 2.88
C GLU A 204 -20.36 -4.49 3.70
N LYS A 205 -20.89 -4.62 4.92
CA LYS A 205 -21.05 -3.47 5.84
C LYS A 205 -19.74 -2.92 6.38
N LEU A 206 -18.75 -3.77 6.63
CA LEU A 206 -17.40 -3.37 7.04
C LEU A 206 -16.52 -2.91 5.87
N SER A 207 -17.03 -2.97 4.63
CA SER A 207 -16.25 -2.62 3.44
C SER A 207 -15.54 -1.27 3.50
N PRO A 208 -16.11 -0.18 4.06
CA PRO A 208 -15.40 1.10 4.11
C PRO A 208 -14.12 1.02 4.95
N LEU A 209 -14.13 0.22 6.02
CA LEU A 209 -12.98 0.04 6.90
C LEU A 209 -11.97 -0.92 6.28
N LEU A 210 -12.43 -2.03 5.69
CA LEU A 210 -11.55 -3.05 5.08
C LEU A 210 -10.72 -2.48 3.93
N ILE A 211 -11.31 -1.60 3.11
CA ILE A 211 -10.60 -0.95 2.00
C ILE A 211 -9.47 -0.05 2.51
N CYS A 212 -9.61 0.54 3.70
CA CYS A 212 -8.58 1.40 4.30
C CYS A 212 -7.37 0.63 4.84
N VAL A 213 -7.49 -0.67 5.14
CA VAL A 213 -6.44 -1.45 5.82
C VAL A 213 -5.11 -1.40 5.07
N VAL A 214 -5.15 -1.65 3.76
CA VAL A 214 -3.93 -1.70 2.94
C VAL A 214 -3.32 -0.30 2.77
N PRO A 215 -4.05 0.75 2.36
CA PRO A 215 -3.44 2.08 2.22
C PRO A 215 -2.97 2.69 3.54
N LEU A 216 -3.57 2.32 4.68
CA LEU A 216 -3.10 2.78 5.99
C LEU A 216 -1.67 2.31 6.30
N SER A 217 -1.25 1.16 5.78
CA SER A 217 0.13 0.68 5.92
C SER A 217 1.16 1.64 5.27
N TYR A 218 0.78 2.39 4.24
CA TYR A 218 1.61 3.45 3.67
C TYR A 218 1.83 4.60 4.67
N ALA A 219 0.78 5.03 5.37
CA ALA A 219 0.91 6.09 6.38
C ALA A 219 1.82 5.63 7.54
N VAL A 220 1.71 4.37 7.96
CA VAL A 220 2.61 3.78 8.96
C VAL A 220 4.05 3.70 8.43
N GLY A 221 4.23 3.32 7.17
CA GLY A 221 5.54 3.35 6.49
C GLY A 221 6.17 4.73 6.47
N TYR A 222 5.38 5.75 6.15
CA TYR A 222 5.82 7.14 6.09
C TYR A 222 6.37 7.63 7.44
N LEU A 223 5.74 7.25 8.56
CA LEU A 223 6.22 7.56 9.91
C LEU A 223 7.61 6.96 10.23
N SER A 224 7.98 5.87 9.55
CA SER A 224 9.30 5.24 9.68
C SER A 224 10.40 5.96 8.90
N GLY A 225 10.07 7.00 8.11
CA GLY A 225 11.01 7.78 7.30
C GLY A 225 12.23 8.31 8.04
N PRO A 226 12.07 9.03 9.18
CA PRO A 226 13.19 9.55 9.97
C PRO A 226 14.14 8.45 10.48
N LYS A 227 13.58 7.32 10.92
CA LYS A 227 14.36 6.17 11.39
C LYS A 227 15.17 5.55 10.25
N ARG A 228 14.57 5.43 9.07
CA ARG A 228 15.24 4.93 7.86
C ARG A 228 16.37 5.87 7.42
N ARG A 229 16.13 7.18 7.44
CA ARG A 229 17.16 8.19 7.16
C ARG A 229 18.32 8.12 8.15
N ALA A 230 18.02 7.96 9.45
CA ALA A 230 19.05 7.81 10.48
C ALA A 230 19.92 6.55 10.30
N LYS A 231 19.33 5.47 9.78
CA LYS A 231 20.05 4.25 9.42
C LYS A 231 21.01 4.48 8.25
N VAL A 232 20.61 5.24 7.22
CA VAL A 232 21.49 5.61 6.11
C VAL A 232 22.70 6.41 6.60
N HIS A 233 22.51 7.40 7.49
CA HIS A 233 23.65 8.13 8.08
C HIS A 233 24.56 7.22 8.90
N GLY A 234 23.97 6.26 9.61
CA GLY A 234 24.67 5.18 10.28
C GLY A 234 25.59 4.37 9.38
N ASP A 235 25.03 3.87 8.29
CA ASP A 235 25.74 3.08 7.29
C ASP A 235 26.87 3.91 6.65
N ILE A 236 26.67 5.21 6.40
CA ILE A 236 27.70 6.13 5.92
C ILE A 236 28.84 6.30 6.95
N ASP A 237 28.55 6.50 8.24
CA ASP A 237 29.57 6.62 9.30
C ASP A 237 30.40 5.33 9.42
N THR A 238 29.73 4.17 9.41
CA THR A 238 30.44 2.89 9.45
C THR A 238 31.29 2.65 8.20
N GLY A 239 30.81 3.05 7.02
CA GLY A 239 31.56 3.02 5.77
C GLY A 239 32.82 3.88 5.82
N LYS A 240 32.69 5.14 6.27
CA LYS A 240 33.83 6.07 6.46
C LYS A 240 34.85 5.52 7.44
N LYS A 241 34.42 4.93 8.56
CA LYS A 241 35.31 4.28 9.54
C LYS A 241 36.06 3.10 8.93
N ARG A 242 35.37 2.22 8.18
CA ARG A 242 36.01 1.09 7.49
C ARG A 242 37.05 1.58 6.48
N GLN A 243 36.76 2.63 5.72
CA GLN A 243 37.69 3.23 4.76
C GLN A 243 38.90 3.86 5.45
N ARG A 244 38.71 4.57 6.57
CA ARG A 244 39.81 5.11 7.39
C ARG A 244 40.72 4.00 7.93
N VAL A 245 40.16 2.90 8.41
CA VAL A 245 40.97 1.77 8.90
C VAL A 245 41.77 1.12 7.76
N LYS A 246 41.17 0.97 6.57
CA LYS A 246 41.88 0.44 5.38
C LYS A 246 43.03 1.33 4.96
N THR A 247 42.79 2.63 4.80
CA THR A 247 43.82 3.61 4.42
C THR A 247 44.97 3.68 5.45
N LEU A 248 44.66 3.64 6.75
CA LEU A 248 45.69 3.57 7.79
C LEU A 248 46.54 2.28 7.73
N ARG A 249 45.92 1.13 7.41
CA ARG A 249 46.65 -0.13 7.23
C ARG A 249 47.56 -0.10 6.00
N GLU A 250 47.10 0.50 4.90
CA GLU A 250 47.91 0.68 3.68
C GLU A 250 49.10 1.61 3.93
N ILE A 251 48.90 2.74 4.63
CA ILE A 251 49.98 3.65 5.02
C ILE A 251 51.01 2.94 5.90
N LYS A 252 50.58 2.15 6.88
CA LYS A 252 51.49 1.36 7.73
C LYS A 252 52.30 0.35 6.92
N LYS A 253 51.68 -0.37 5.98
CA LYS A 253 52.38 -1.31 5.09
C LYS A 253 53.41 -0.60 4.20
N ARG A 254 53.08 0.57 3.65
CA ARG A 254 54.01 1.37 2.83
C ARG A 254 55.21 1.87 3.65
N ARG A 255 55.00 2.29 4.90
CA ARG A 255 56.09 2.70 5.79
C ARG A 255 57.02 1.54 6.14
N GLN A 256 56.47 0.37 6.47
CA GLN A 256 57.27 -0.82 6.79
C GLN A 256 58.05 -1.35 5.57
N GLY A 257 57.48 -1.30 4.36
CA GLY A 257 58.20 -1.65 3.14
C GLY A 257 59.30 -0.67 2.75
N SER A 258 59.17 0.61 3.13
CA SER A 258 60.18 1.65 2.92
C SER A 258 61.34 1.58 3.91
N GLU A 259 61.10 1.17 5.16
CA GLU A 259 62.15 0.99 6.17
C GLU A 259 62.99 -0.26 5.91
N GLY A 260 62.38 -1.34 5.41
CA GLY A 260 63.10 -2.56 5.03
C GLY A 260 64.05 -2.40 3.84
N ASN A 261 63.88 -1.36 3.02
CA ASN A 261 64.70 -1.10 1.81
C ASN A 261 65.77 -0.01 2.01
N ARG A 262 65.91 0.54 3.24
CA ARG A 262 66.94 1.51 3.61
C ARG A 262 68.11 0.90 4.40
N ILE A 263 68.06 -0.41 4.66
CA ILE A 263 69.10 -1.17 5.36
C ILE A 263 69.72 -2.16 4.36
N VAL A 264 70.29 -1.65 3.26
CA VAL A 264 71.21 -2.37 2.37
C VAL A 264 72.28 -1.39 1.91
#